data_AF-A0A356AL29-F1
#
_entry.id   AF-A0A356AL29-F1
#
_cell.length_a   1.000
_cell.length_b   1.000
_cell.length_c   1.000
_cell.angle_alpha   90.00
_cell.angle_beta   90.00
_cell.angle_gamma   90.00
#
_symmetry.space_group_name_H-M   'P 1'
#
loop_
_entity.id
_entity.type
_entity.pdbx_description
1 polymer ?
#
loop_
_entity_poly.entity_id
_entity_poly.type
_entity_poly.pdbx_seq_one_letter_code
_entity_poly.pdbx_strand_id
1 'polypeptide(L)' 'YMLSIHYPGYPEQKKAHTAFVAQLAKLRGDYASSGGNLLVILNANQLVLGWLTQHISSMDKKIGQFVRAGREK' A
#
# COMPACT_ATOMS: atom_id res chain seq x y z
N TYR A 1 -11.91 -4.36 8.02
CA TYR A 1 -12.90 -3.60 7.24
C TYR A 1 -13.31 -4.29 5.94
N MET A 2 -12.44 -4.45 4.93
CA MET A 2 -12.83 -5.06 3.64
C MET A 2 -13.59 -6.40 3.75
N LEU A 3 -13.18 -7.28 4.67
CA LEU A 3 -13.87 -8.54 4.95
C LEU A 3 -15.30 -8.33 5.49
N SER A 4 -15.52 -7.34 6.37
CA SER A 4 -16.84 -7.11 6.97
C SER A 4 -17.87 -6.56 5.99
N ILE A 5 -17.42 -5.94 4.90
CA ILE A 5 -18.27 -5.48 3.81
C ILE A 5 -18.31 -6.47 2.63
N HIS A 6 -17.73 -7.66 2.77
CA HIS A 6 -17.62 -8.66 1.70
C HIS A 6 -17.03 -8.09 0.40
N TYR A 7 -16.02 -7.22 0.52
CA TYR A 7 -15.40 -6.61 -0.65
C TYR A 7 -14.70 -7.67 -1.52
N PRO A 8 -15.09 -7.87 -2.78
CA PRO A 8 -14.57 -8.95 -3.62
C PRO A 8 -13.07 -8.80 -3.94
N GLY A 9 -12.55 -7.57 -3.97
CA GLY A 9 -11.13 -7.28 -4.23
C GLY A 9 -10.21 -7.43 -3.02
N TYR A 10 -10.67 -8.08 -1.94
CA TYR A 10 -9.87 -8.31 -0.74
C TYR A 10 -8.57 -9.10 -1.02
N PRO A 11 -8.56 -10.19 -1.81
CA PRO A 11 -7.35 -10.97 -2.06
C PRO A 11 -6.23 -10.12 -2.68
N GLU A 12 -6.57 -9.29 -3.67
CA GLU A 12 -5.63 -8.42 -4.38
C GLU A 12 -5.11 -7.32 -3.47
N GLN A 13 -5.99 -6.68 -2.69
CA GLN A 13 -5.63 -5.69 -1.67
C GLN A 13 -4.62 -6.27 -0.67
N LYS A 14 -4.93 -7.44 -0.10
CA LYS A 14 -4.05 -8.12 0.86
C LYS A 14 -2.69 -8.47 0.23
N LYS A 15 -2.68 -8.94 -1.02
CA LYS A 15 -1.44 -9.26 -1.74
C LYS A 15 -0.58 -8.02 -1.94
N ALA A 16 -1.18 -6.90 -2.37
CA ALA A 16 -0.48 -5.63 -2.54
C ALA A 16 0.11 -5.10 -1.23
N HIS A 17 -0.65 -5.13 -0.13
CA HIS A 17 -0.16 -4.73 1.20
C HIS A 17 0.96 -5.62 1.70
N THR A 18 0.84 -6.93 1.54
CA THR A 18 1.87 -7.89 1.97
C THR A 18 3.19 -7.66 1.23
N ALA A 19 3.12 -7.42 -0.09
CA ALA A 19 4.29 -7.09 -0.89
C ALA A 19 4.95 -5.76 -0.45
N PHE A 20 4.14 -4.74 -0.14
CA PHE A 20 4.65 -3.45 0.32
C PHE A 20 5.33 -3.54 1.68
N VAL A 21 4.75 -4.29 2.64
CA VAL A 21 5.39 -4.55 3.94
C VAL A 21 6.75 -5.22 3.77
N ALA A 22 6.88 -6.17 2.83
CA ALA A 22 8.17 -6.80 2.53
C ALA A 22 9.20 -5.79 1.96
N GLN A 23 8.76 -4.88 1.08
CA GLN A 23 9.61 -3.81 0.56
C GLN A 23 10.08 -2.85 1.67
N LEU A 24 9.20 -2.49 2.61
CA LEU A 24 9.54 -1.67 3.78
C LEU A 24 10.53 -2.39 4.70
N ALA A 25 10.37 -3.69 4.92
CA ALA A 25 11.29 -4.48 5.72
C ALA A 25 12.70 -4.50 5.11
N LYS A 26 12.79 -4.68 3.79
CA LYS A 26 14.07 -4.60 3.06
C LYS A 26 14.70 -3.21 3.22
N LEU A 27 13.91 -2.16 2.99
CA LEU A 27 14.35 -0.78 3.09
C LEU A 27 14.92 -0.44 4.47
N ARG A 28 14.27 -0.92 5.54
CA ARG A 28 14.77 -0.77 6.92
C ARG A 28 16.13 -1.45 7.11
N GLY A 29 16.33 -2.63 6.53
CA GLY A 29 17.62 -3.34 6.55
C GLY A 29 18.72 -2.58 5.80
N ASP A 30 18.39 -2.05 4.62
CA ASP A 30 19.31 -1.25 3.80
C ASP A 30 19.71 0.05 4.53
N TYR A 31 18.77 0.71 5.21
CA TYR A 31 19.03 1.89 6.02
C TYR A 31 19.97 1.60 7.20
N ALA A 32 19.71 0.53 7.94
CA ALA A 32 20.54 0.13 9.08
C ALA A 32 21.98 -0.23 8.64
N SER A 33 22.11 -0.92 7.50
CA SER A 33 23.42 -1.33 6.97
C SER A 33 24.23 -0.17 6.37
N SER A 34 23.55 0.84 5.84
CA SER A 34 24.19 2.01 5.20
C SER A 34 24.54 3.15 6.16
N GLY A 35 24.22 3.02 7.45
CA GLY A 35 24.46 4.08 8.45
C GLY A 35 23.62 5.34 8.22
N GLY A 36 22.46 5.21 7.56
CA GLY A 36 21.57 6.34 7.29
C GLY A 36 22.01 7.23 6.12
N ASN A 37 22.62 6.64 5.09
CA ASN A 37 23.01 7.35 3.86
C ASN A 37 21.83 8.13 3.23
N LEU A 38 22.04 9.41 2.92
CA LEU A 38 21.05 10.30 2.31
C LEU A 38 20.38 9.72 1.05
N LEU A 39 21.14 9.01 0.20
CA LEU A 39 20.58 8.36 -0.99
C LEU A 39 19.59 7.26 -0.64
N VAL A 40 19.82 6.51 0.45
CA VAL A 40 18.90 5.48 0.93
C VAL A 40 17.60 6.11 1.45
N ILE A 41 17.70 7.27 2.12
CA ILE A 41 16.53 8.04 2.58
C ILE A 41 15.72 8.60 1.41
N LEU A 42 16.37 9.13 0.37
CA LEU A 42 15.65 9.65 -0.80
C LEU A 42 14.94 8.52 -1.56
N ASN A 43 15.62 7.38 -1.74
CA ASN A 43 15.02 6.20 -2.38
C ASN A 43 13.87 5.61 -1.55
N ALA A 44 13.99 5.62 -0.21
CA ALA A 44 12.91 5.26 0.71
C ALA A 44 11.65 6.09 0.44
N ASN A 45 11.81 7.43 0.44
CA ASN A 45 10.71 8.35 0.24
C ASN A 45 10.04 8.17 -1.12
N GLN A 46 10.84 8.01 -2.18
CA GLN A 46 10.30 7.80 -3.53
C GLN A 46 9.48 6.51 -3.63
N LEU A 47 9.97 5.42 -3.02
CA LEU A 47 9.27 4.14 -2.97
C LEU A 47 7.93 4.28 -2.22
N VAL A 48 7.95 4.87 -1.03
CA VAL A 48 6.76 5.03 -0.18
C VAL A 48 5.72 5.93 -0.86
N LEU A 49 6.13 7.09 -1.36
CA LEU A 49 5.23 8.04 -2.01
C LEU A 49 4.63 7.46 -3.30
N GLY A 50 5.45 6.78 -4.10
CA GLY A 50 4.99 6.12 -5.32
C GLY A 50 3.95 5.04 -5.02
N TRP A 51 4.23 4.18 -4.04
CA TRP A 51 3.31 3.12 -3.66
C TRP A 51 1.99 3.67 -3.09
N LEU A 52 2.04 4.62 -2.15
CA LEU A 52 0.84 5.21 -1.55
C LEU A 52 -0.03 5.91 -2.59
N THR A 53 0.58 6.74 -3.43
CA THR A 53 -0.15 7.50 -4.46
C THR A 53 -0.88 6.56 -5.41
N GLN A 54 -0.17 5.54 -5.93
CA GLN A 54 -0.76 4.57 -6.85
C GLN A 54 -1.82 3.71 -6.16
N HIS A 55 -1.53 3.22 -4.95
CA HIS A 55 -2.41 2.31 -4.23
C HIS A 55 -3.73 2.98 -3.84
N ILE A 56 -3.67 4.18 -3.25
CA ILE A 56 -4.85 4.91 -2.80
C ILE A 56 -5.71 5.31 -4.00
N SER A 57 -5.10 5.90 -5.03
CA SER A 57 -5.83 6.42 -6.20
C SER A 57 -6.46 5.33 -7.06
N SER A 58 -5.91 4.11 -7.06
CA SER A 58 -6.37 3.01 -7.93
C SER A 58 -7.09 1.88 -7.21
N MET A 59 -6.63 1.44 -6.04
CA MET A 59 -7.18 0.29 -5.31
C MET A 59 -8.16 0.74 -4.22
N ASP A 60 -7.78 1.66 -3.35
CA ASP A 60 -8.64 2.09 -2.24
C ASP A 60 -9.87 2.85 -2.73
N LYS A 61 -9.72 3.62 -3.81
CA LYS A 61 -10.86 4.27 -4.49
C LYS A 61 -11.95 3.28 -4.90
N LYS A 62 -11.60 2.04 -5.29
CA LYS A 62 -12.57 1.00 -5.66
C LYS A 62 -13.35 0.47 -4.46
N ILE A 63 -12.76 0.48 -3.26
CA ILE A 63 -13.49 0.14 -2.02
C ILE A 63 -14.59 1.18 -1.79
N GLY A 64 -14.25 2.47 -1.93
CA GLY A 64 -15.24 3.56 -1.79
C GLY A 64 -16.38 3.46 -2.81
N GLN A 65 -16.07 3.14 -4.07
CA GLN A 65 -17.07 2.91 -5.12
C GLN A 65 -17.99 1.74 -4.79
N PHE A 66 -17.44 0.62 -4.32
CA PHE A 66 -18.20 -0.56 -3.93
C PHE A 66 -19.17 -0.26 -2.77
N VAL A 67 -18.68 0.43 -1.73
CA VAL A 67 -19.51 0.81 -0.58
C VAL A 67 -20.64 1.76 -1.00
N ARG A 68 -20.35 2.72 -1.88
CA ARG A 68 -21.38 3.64 -2.40
C ARG A 68 -22.46 2.89 -3.19
N ALA A 69 -22.06 2.02 -4.11
CA ALA A 69 -22.99 1.23 -4.92
C ALA A 69 -23.86 0.29 -4.07
N GLY A 70 -23.35 -0.21 -2.94
CA GLY A 70 -24.13 -1.01 -2.00
C GLY A 70 -25.14 -0.23 -1.16
N ARG A 71 -25.03 1.10 -1.07
CA ARG A 71 -25.98 1.99 -0.36
C ARG A 71 -27.12 2.50 -1.24
N GLU A 72 -26.95 2.43 -2.55
CA GLU A 72 -27.94 2.86 -3.55
C GLU A 72 -28.91 1.73 -3.95
N LYS A 73 -28.77 0.54 -3.34
CA LYS A 73 -29.65 -0.61 -3.47
C LYS A 73 -30.50 -0.78 -2.23
#